data_AF-A0A9D9QMY9-F1
#
_entry.id   AF-A0A9D9QMY9-F1
#
_cell.length_a   1.000
_cell.length_b   1.000
_cell.length_c   1.000
_cell.angle_alpha   90.00
_cell.angle_beta   90.00
_cell.angle_gamma   90.00
#
_symmetry.space_group_name_H-M   'P 1'
#
loop_
_entity.id
_entity.type
_entity.pdbx_description
1 polymer ?
#
loop_
_entity_poly.entity_id
_entity_poly.type
_entity_poly.pdbx_seq_one_letter_code
_entity_poly.pdbx_strand_id
1 'polypeptide(L)' 'MSAEAASLVRSWSVGDRYTVTMTMPPIRRGQVLSASIEWAPEYPERLTPHEMAEYRRGRNEAIRSLGLRAVVVDL' A
#
# COMPACT_ATOMS: atom_id res chain seq x y z
N MET A 1 19.86 10.50 19.63
CA MET A 1 18.67 10.35 18.76
C MET A 1 18.86 9.07 17.97
N SER A 2 18.19 7.99 18.36
CA SER A 2 18.22 6.73 17.61
C SER A 2 17.55 6.97 16.27
N ALA A 3 18.16 6.49 15.18
CA ALA A 3 17.60 6.58 13.85
C ALA A 3 16.19 5.96 13.82
N GLU A 4 15.16 6.78 13.92
CA GLU A 4 13.79 6.39 13.61
C GLU A 4 13.81 5.95 12.16
N ALA A 5 13.59 4.65 12.00
CA ALA A 5 13.72 3.99 10.73
C ALA A 5 12.57 4.53 9.85
N ALA A 6 12.89 5.44 8.91
CA ALA A 6 11.90 6.19 8.14
C ALA A 6 10.91 5.23 7.44
N SER A 7 9.64 5.32 7.80
CA SER A 7 8.59 4.52 7.19
C SER A 7 8.52 4.78 5.69
N LEU A 8 8.31 3.72 4.92
CA LEU A 8 8.13 3.80 3.48
C LEU A 8 6.66 4.09 3.20
N VAL A 9 6.40 5.25 2.58
CA VAL A 9 5.05 5.70 2.24
C VAL A 9 4.88 5.72 0.73
N ARG A 10 3.76 5.20 0.23
CA ARG A 10 3.35 5.25 -1.18
C ARG A 10 1.88 5.55 -1.26
N SER A 11 1.49 6.45 -2.16
CA SER A 11 0.09 6.77 -2.39
C SER A 11 -0.27 6.67 -3.87
N TRP A 12 -1.50 6.25 -4.16
CA TRP A 12 -2.04 6.18 -5.52
C TRP A 12 -3.55 6.43 -5.53
N SER A 13 -4.07 6.84 -6.68
CA SER A 13 -5.50 7.05 -6.88
C SER A 13 -6.22 5.76 -7.28
N VAL A 14 -7.47 5.62 -6.84
CA VAL A 14 -8.39 4.53 -7.20
C VAL A 14 -9.72 5.16 -7.60
N GLY A 15 -10.14 4.92 -8.84
CA GLY A 15 -11.20 5.70 -9.48
C GLY A 15 -10.90 7.20 -9.45
N ASP A 16 -11.97 7.99 -9.58
CA ASP A 16 -11.88 9.46 -9.56
C ASP A 16 -11.98 10.05 -8.15
N ARG A 17 -12.27 9.21 -7.14
CA ARG A 17 -12.64 9.67 -5.79
C ARG A 17 -11.60 9.35 -4.73
N TYR A 18 -10.97 8.19 -4.80
CA TYR A 18 -10.21 7.68 -3.66
C TYR A 18 -8.71 7.89 -3.84
N THR A 19 -8.05 8.25 -2.75
CA THR A 19 -6.59 8.16 -2.62
C THR A 19 -6.28 7.11 -1.58
N VAL A 20 -5.43 6.15 -1.95
CA VAL A 20 -4.95 5.09 -1.08
C VAL A 20 -3.52 5.42 -0.66
N THR A 21 -3.23 5.33 0.62
CA THR A 21 -1.89 5.51 1.18
C THR A 21 -1.45 4.22 1.87
N MET A 22 -0.33 3.67 1.43
CA MET A 22 0.33 2.53 2.03
C MET A 22 1.52 3.01 2.86
N THR A 23 1.56 2.60 4.13
CA THR A 23 2.69 2.84 5.02
C THR A 23 3.30 1.53 5.45
N MET A 24 4.61 1.39 5.29
CA MET A 24 5.38 0.20 5.66
C MET A 24 6.53 0.57 6.59
N PRO A 25 6.87 -0.30 7.56
CA PRO A 25 8.13 -0.16 8.28
C PRO A 25 9.32 -0.43 7.34
N PRO A 26 10.54 -0.03 7.71
CA PRO A 26 11.72 -0.30 6.91
C PRO A 26 11.95 -1.77 6.63
N ILE A 27 12.32 -2.04 5.37
CA ILE A 27 12.48 -3.38 4.84
C ILE A 27 13.78 -3.99 5.37
N ARG A 28 13.68 -5.18 5.95
CA ARG A 28 14.83 -6.05 6.24
C ARG A 28 14.66 -7.39 5.52
N ARG A 29 15.77 -7.96 5.03
CA ARG A 29 15.75 -9.25 4.32
C ARG A 29 15.20 -10.36 5.23
N GLY A 30 14.29 -11.19 4.68
CA GLY A 30 13.70 -12.33 5.39
C GLY A 30 12.61 -11.99 6.40
N GLN A 31 12.22 -10.72 6.54
CA GLN A 31 11.20 -10.29 7.49
C GLN A 31 9.78 -10.40 6.91
N VAL A 32 8.83 -10.82 7.74
CA VAL A 32 7.40 -10.60 7.48
C VAL A 32 7.06 -9.16 7.85
N LEU A 33 6.55 -8.39 6.89
CA LEU A 33 6.22 -6.99 7.06
C LEU A 33 4.70 -6.82 7.07
N SER A 34 4.22 -5.98 7.98
CA SER A 34 2.84 -5.49 7.95
C SER A 34 2.85 -4.09 7.34
N ALA A 35 1.98 -3.88 6.35
CA ALA A 35 1.71 -2.57 5.79
C ALA A 35 0.34 -2.09 6.30
N SER A 36 0.21 -0.81 6.62
CA SER A 36 -1.12 -0.20 6.77
C SER A 36 -1.56 0.37 5.42
N ILE A 37 -2.86 0.27 5.15
CA ILE A 37 -3.51 0.86 3.98
C ILE A 37 -4.60 1.78 4.50
N GLU A 38 -4.51 3.05 4.16
CA GLU A 38 -5.45 4.09 4.54
C GLU A 38 -6.13 4.64 3.29
N TRP A 39 -7.41 4.94 3.39
CA TRP A 39 -8.24 5.46 2.31
C TRP A 39 -8.71 6.87 2.66
N ALA A 40 -8.61 7.79 1.70
CA ALA A 40 -9.19 9.12 1.77
C ALA A 40 -10.14 9.34 0.59
N PRO A 41 -11.25 10.10 0.76
CA PRO A 41 -11.66 10.79 1.98
C PRO A 41 -12.21 9.88 3.09
N GLU A 42 -12.73 8.72 2.73
CA GLU A 42 -13.18 7.70 3.68
C GLU A 42 -12.91 6.29 3.14
N TYR A 43 -13.08 5.29 4.01
CA TYR A 43 -13.01 3.90 3.60
C TYR A 43 -14.20 3.54 2.69
N PRO A 44 -13.96 2.95 1.50
CA PRO A 44 -15.05 2.57 0.61
C PRO A 44 -15.82 1.36 1.17
N GLU A 45 -17.14 1.48 1.31
CA GLU A 45 -17.99 0.32 1.65
C GLU A 45 -17.98 -0.74 0.56
N ARG A 46 -17.89 -0.30 -0.71
CA ARG A 46 -17.83 -1.15 -1.90
C ARG A 46 -16.97 -0.47 -2.95
N LEU A 47 -16.17 -1.28 -3.63
CA LEU A 47 -15.46 -0.89 -4.85
C LEU A 47 -16.10 -1.58 -6.03
N THR A 48 -16.22 -0.86 -7.15
CA THR A 48 -16.52 -1.47 -8.44
C THR A 48 -15.39 -2.43 -8.85
N PRO A 49 -15.64 -3.37 -9.79
CA PRO A 49 -14.58 -4.25 -10.30
C PRO A 49 -13.40 -3.49 -10.90
N HIS A 50 -13.65 -2.33 -11.52
CA HIS A 50 -12.62 -1.47 -12.08
C HIS A 50 -11.74 -0.86 -10.99
N GLU A 51 -12.35 -0.20 -9.99
CA GLU A 51 -11.62 0.40 -8.86
C GLU A 51 -10.84 -0.66 -8.06
N MET A 52 -11.41 -1.85 -7.89
CA MET A 52 -10.70 -2.97 -7.26
C MET A 52 -9.45 -3.38 -8.06
N ALA A 53 -9.52 -3.36 -9.39
CA ALA A 53 -8.37 -3.64 -10.25
C ALA A 53 -7.31 -2.54 -10.14
N GLU A 54 -7.72 -1.27 -10.09
CA GLU A 54 -6.83 -0.12 -9.90
C GLU A 54 -6.13 -0.15 -8.54
N TYR A 55 -6.86 -0.45 -7.47
CA TYR A 55 -6.31 -0.64 -6.13
C TYR A 55 -5.21 -1.70 -6.15
N ARG A 56 -5.50 -2.88 -6.70
CA ARG A 56 -4.52 -3.99 -6.78
C ARG A 56 -3.31 -3.62 -7.63
N ARG A 57 -3.53 -2.91 -8.75
CA ARG A 57 -2.45 -2.42 -9.62
C ARG A 57 -1.52 -1.47 -8.86
N GLY A 58 -2.08 -0.44 -8.23
CA GLY A 58 -1.32 0.56 -7.48
C GLY A 58 -0.55 -0.05 -6.30
N ARG A 59 -1.18 -0.94 -5.53
CA ARG A 59 -0.50 -1.69 -4.45
C ARG A 59 0.68 -2.51 -4.97
N ASN A 60 0.47 -3.28 -6.03
CA ASN A 60 1.52 -4.12 -6.60
C ASN A 60 2.67 -3.29 -7.16
N GLU A 61 2.38 -2.14 -7.79
CA GLU A 61 3.38 -1.21 -8.28
C GLU A 61 4.16 -0.56 -7.12
N ALA A 62 3.46 -0.14 -6.07
CA ALA A 62 4.08 0.40 -4.87
C ALA A 62 5.08 -0.60 -4.26
N ILE A 63 4.70 -1.87 -4.14
CA ILE A 63 5.59 -2.94 -3.64
C ILE A 63 6.77 -3.18 -4.59
N ARG A 64 6.53 -3.24 -5.90
CA ARG A 64 7.61 -3.42 -6.90
C ARG A 64 8.59 -2.25 -6.89
N SER A 65 8.12 -1.02 -6.68
CA SER A 65 8.96 0.18 -6.61
C SER A 65 9.97 0.13 -5.45
N LEU A 66 9.70 -0.72 -4.44
CA LEU A 66 10.58 -0.97 -3.31
C LEU A 66 11.59 -2.10 -3.58
N GLY A 67 11.62 -2.67 -4.78
CA GLY A 67 12.49 -3.79 -5.15
C GLY A 67 12.10 -5.12 -4.49
N LEU A 68 10.88 -5.21 -3.97
CA LEU A 68 10.40 -6.39 -3.26
C LEU A 68 9.79 -7.42 -4.22
N ARG A 69 10.15 -8.69 -4.02
CA ARG A 69 9.36 -9.85 -4.47
C ARG A 69 8.56 -10.34 -3.26
N ALA A 70 7.27 -10.05 -3.24
CA ALA A 70 6.40 -10.38 -2.12
C ALA A 70 5.13 -11.11 -2.59
N VAL A 71 4.65 -12.03 -1.75
CA VAL A 71 3.27 -12.51 -1.79
C VAL A 71 2.46 -11.58 -0.92
N VAL A 72 1.35 -11.07 -1.45
CA VAL A 72 0.48 -10.13 -0.73
C VAL A 72 -0.78 -10.87 -0.31
N VAL A 73 -1.12 -10.75 0.98
CA VAL A 73 -2.37 -11.23 1.55
C VAL A 73 -3.09 -10.01 2.10
N ASP A 74 -4.25 -9.69 1.54
CA ASP A 74 -5.16 -8.70 2.13
C ASP A 74 -5.96 -9.40 3.23
N LEU A 75 -6.04 -8.78 4.41
CA LEU A 75 -6.78 -9.27 5.57
C LEU A 75 -8.06 -8.46 5.77
#